data_AF-A0A958WUU3-F1
#
_entry.id   AF-A0A958WUU3-F1
#
_cell.length_a   1.000
_cell.length_b   1.000
_cell.length_c   1.000
_cell.angle_alpha   90.00
_cell.angle_beta   90.00
_cell.angle_gamma   90.00
#
_symmetry.space_group_name_H-M   'P 1'
#
loop_
_entity.id
_entity.type
_entity.pdbx_description
1 polymer ?
#
loop_
_entity_poly.entity_id
_entity_poly.type
_entity_poly.pdbx_seq_one_letter_code
_entity_poly.pdbx_strand_id
1 'polypeptide(L)'
;MKETAFIAQNEQKWKEFEQILDGQQHNPEKLNELFVQVMDDLSYARTFYPNRSVRVYLNGLAQKVFFNLYKNKKSRRSRIAAFWLDDLPFLLYQARKELLLSFAVFSLAAAIGMLSCAAEPDFLRVILGDAYVEMTEENIRSGDPMAVYKEHGEFNMFLGITLNNILVAFYTFILGLFYAIGTLGLLLRNGIMFGAFQYFFIEKGLFQESFLTVWMHGAFELSSIVIAGAAGLTMGRGLVFPGTLSKLRSFQLSARRGMSIMVGTIPLFIAAGFIESYLTRYTDTPDFVRGIFIFLCLAFVLFYFVLFPQLKMKMMADTEREPIRLSPDADRSIDYSSVKTTGDIFTDAFIFYRNHFKAIARAALAGALVYCAGAFSLARVGPVQLFLFDDRMFGTMQALPGFFVNENHPWLFPLTALCLSLAAFTVHFLVAGEASGERLFGRQAVVAFLKTALVAVLFNLVLLTMDWYTLLLVLLACPFLFLWSQVMVAEKTNVMAGLGRAVSMISGGTFGTMFGLMFTLMLFGSLFFLVLDTGLLWFILDFINLNFYLSPENGQILSVLLITFLTIFVLLLIFMLWVVGCSLQYYSVLEIFDAGALQERIDRIGTKERIRGMEREG
;
A
#
# COMPACT_ATOMS: atom_id res chain seq x y z
N MET A 1 56.66 -7.49 0.69
CA MET A 1 56.86 -8.79 -0.01
C MET A 1 57.08 -8.51 -1.49
N LYS A 2 57.88 -9.30 -2.22
CA LYS A 2 57.96 -9.19 -3.70
C LYS A 2 56.78 -9.92 -4.33
N GLU A 3 56.30 -9.46 -5.48
CA GLU A 3 55.15 -10.03 -6.20
C GLU A 3 55.27 -11.55 -6.40
N THR A 4 56.44 -12.03 -6.82
CA THR A 4 56.69 -13.46 -7.04
C THR A 4 56.57 -14.30 -5.76
N ALA A 5 56.97 -13.76 -4.61
CA ALA A 5 56.81 -14.42 -3.32
C ALA A 5 55.35 -14.42 -2.86
N PHE A 6 54.61 -13.35 -3.15
CA PHE A 6 53.18 -13.25 -2.88
C PHE A 6 52.36 -14.25 -3.73
N ILE A 7 52.70 -14.37 -5.01
CA ILE A 7 52.08 -15.37 -5.89
C ILE A 7 52.41 -16.78 -5.39
N ALA A 8 53.68 -17.10 -5.14
CA ALA A 8 54.08 -18.43 -4.69
C ALA A 8 53.41 -18.85 -3.36
N GLN A 9 53.15 -17.90 -2.46
CA GLN A 9 52.48 -18.17 -1.18
C GLN A 9 50.99 -18.50 -1.34
N ASN A 10 50.31 -17.90 -2.33
CA ASN A 10 48.85 -17.96 -2.45
C ASN A 10 48.36 -18.77 -3.67
N GLU A 11 49.25 -19.14 -4.60
CA GLU A 11 48.93 -19.85 -5.85
C GLU A 11 48.15 -21.15 -5.59
N GLN A 12 48.55 -21.93 -4.59
CA GLN A 12 47.90 -23.20 -4.28
C GLN A 12 46.45 -23.00 -3.82
N LYS A 13 46.18 -21.92 -3.07
CA LYS A 13 44.83 -21.57 -2.62
C LYS A 13 43.96 -21.10 -3.80
N TRP A 14 44.51 -20.28 -4.69
CA TRP A 14 43.78 -19.80 -5.86
C TRP A 14 43.43 -20.95 -6.81
N LYS A 15 44.32 -21.93 -6.98
CA LYS A 15 44.06 -23.17 -7.74
C LYS A 15 42.98 -24.04 -7.11
N GLU A 16 43.01 -24.26 -5.79
CA GLU A 16 41.93 -24.96 -5.08
C GLU A 16 40.59 -24.25 -5.31
N PHE A 17 40.61 -22.93 -5.34
CA PHE A 17 39.40 -22.14 -5.53
C PHE A 17 38.84 -22.20 -6.94
N GLU A 18 39.69 -22.17 -7.97
CA GLU A 18 39.30 -22.42 -9.36
C GLU A 18 38.68 -23.80 -9.55
N GLN A 19 39.25 -24.84 -8.92
CA GLN A 19 38.71 -26.19 -8.99
C GLN A 19 37.32 -26.30 -8.35
N ILE A 20 37.06 -25.58 -7.25
CA ILE A 20 35.74 -25.53 -6.60
C ILE A 20 34.73 -24.76 -7.46
N LEU A 21 35.18 -23.73 -8.19
CA LEU A 21 34.34 -22.97 -9.12
C LEU A 21 33.97 -23.76 -10.38
N ASP A 22 34.90 -24.57 -10.89
CA ASP A 22 34.70 -25.40 -12.09
C ASP A 22 34.02 -26.76 -11.79
N GLY A 23 34.04 -27.20 -10.53
CA GLY A 23 33.40 -28.43 -10.06
C GLY A 23 31.89 -28.30 -9.81
N GLN A 24 31.17 -29.44 -9.79
CA GLN A 24 29.71 -29.48 -9.54
C GLN A 24 29.31 -29.46 -8.05
N GLN A 25 30.26 -29.59 -7.12
CA GLN A 25 29.98 -29.56 -5.67
C GLN A 25 30.33 -28.20 -5.06
N HIS A 26 29.34 -27.31 -5.03
CA HIS A 26 29.46 -26.01 -4.38
C HIS A 26 29.12 -26.12 -2.89
N ASN A 27 30.12 -26.37 -2.04
CA ASN A 27 29.97 -26.16 -0.60
C ASN A 27 29.89 -24.63 -0.34
N PRO A 28 28.74 -24.07 0.09
CA PRO A 28 28.55 -22.62 0.23
C PRO A 28 29.46 -21.99 1.28
N GLU A 29 29.75 -22.69 2.37
CA GLU A 29 30.59 -22.20 3.47
C GLU A 29 32.03 -22.07 3.00
N LYS A 30 32.55 -23.10 2.32
CA LYS A 30 33.90 -23.11 1.78
C LYS A 30 34.09 -22.09 0.65
N LEU A 31 33.05 -21.85 -0.16
CA LEU A 31 33.02 -20.78 -1.16
C LEU A 31 33.08 -19.38 -0.52
N ASN A 32 32.38 -19.16 0.58
CA ASN A 32 32.40 -17.87 1.30
C ASN A 32 33.76 -17.60 1.96
N GLU A 33 34.35 -18.61 2.62
CA GLU A 33 35.65 -18.48 3.26
C GLU A 33 36.74 -18.12 2.24
N LEU A 34 36.78 -18.85 1.12
CA LEU A 34 37.74 -18.60 0.05
C LEU A 34 37.46 -17.26 -0.68
N PHE A 35 36.20 -16.81 -0.75
CA PHE A 35 35.86 -15.49 -1.28
C PHE A 35 36.46 -14.37 -0.44
N VAL A 36 36.35 -14.45 0.89
CA VAL A 36 36.95 -13.48 1.82
C VAL A 36 38.47 -13.44 1.61
N GLN A 37 39.12 -14.60 1.52
CA GLN A 37 40.56 -14.69 1.28
C GLN A 37 40.99 -14.06 -0.06
N VAL A 38 40.26 -14.31 -1.14
CA VAL A 38 40.55 -13.70 -2.45
C VAL A 38 40.31 -12.19 -2.44
N MET A 39 39.32 -11.71 -1.69
CA MET A 39 39.08 -10.28 -1.52
C MET A 39 40.20 -9.58 -0.74
N ASP A 40 40.74 -10.25 0.29
CA ASP A 40 41.90 -9.76 1.05
C ASP A 40 43.16 -9.72 0.17
N ASP A 41 43.42 -10.80 -0.58
CA ASP A 41 44.54 -10.88 -1.54
C ASP A 41 44.41 -9.82 -2.65
N LEU A 42 43.19 -9.58 -3.14
CA LEU A 42 42.91 -8.54 -4.13
C LEU A 42 43.15 -7.13 -3.55
N SER A 43 42.73 -6.90 -2.30
CA SER A 43 42.97 -5.64 -1.59
C SER A 43 44.47 -5.36 -1.40
N TYR A 44 45.22 -6.40 -1.00
CA TYR A 44 46.67 -6.33 -0.91
C TYR A 44 47.31 -6.06 -2.28
N ALA A 45 46.89 -6.79 -3.33
CA ALA A 45 47.42 -6.60 -4.68
C ALA A 45 47.07 -5.23 -5.29
N ARG A 46 45.92 -4.65 -4.95
CA ARG A 46 45.55 -3.28 -5.35
C ARG A 46 46.46 -2.23 -4.72
N THR A 47 46.87 -2.45 -3.46
CA THR A 47 47.73 -1.53 -2.71
C THR A 47 49.19 -1.62 -3.15
N PHE A 48 49.74 -2.84 -3.24
CA PHE A 48 51.18 -3.05 -3.44
C PHE A 48 51.58 -3.37 -4.89
N TYR A 49 50.65 -3.84 -5.73
CA TYR A 49 50.91 -4.24 -7.13
C TYR A 49 49.89 -3.67 -8.14
N PRO A 50 49.62 -2.34 -8.14
CA PRO A 50 48.49 -1.74 -8.85
C PRO A 50 48.51 -1.94 -10.37
N ASN A 51 49.70 -2.09 -10.98
CA ASN A 51 49.87 -2.20 -12.44
C ASN A 51 50.29 -3.61 -12.90
N ARG A 52 49.99 -4.65 -12.11
CA ARG A 52 50.45 -6.03 -12.39
C ARG A 52 49.31 -6.98 -12.71
N SER A 53 49.63 -8.08 -13.40
CA SER A 53 48.66 -9.08 -13.89
C SER A 53 47.98 -9.84 -12.75
N VAL A 54 48.65 -10.03 -11.61
CA VAL A 54 48.07 -10.69 -10.42
C VAL A 54 46.82 -9.97 -9.92
N ARG A 55 46.79 -8.62 -9.97
CA ARG A 55 45.61 -7.83 -9.61
C ARG A 55 44.43 -8.12 -10.55
N VAL A 56 44.69 -8.23 -11.85
CA VAL A 56 43.67 -8.50 -12.87
C VAL A 56 43.13 -9.92 -12.70
N TYR A 57 44.01 -10.89 -12.47
CA TYR A 57 43.66 -12.28 -12.18
C TYR A 57 42.76 -12.40 -10.95
N LEU A 58 43.16 -11.83 -9.81
CA LEU A 58 42.38 -11.86 -8.57
C LEU A 58 41.04 -11.13 -8.70
N ASN A 59 40.99 -10.04 -9.46
CA ASN A 59 39.74 -9.32 -9.72
C ASN A 59 38.77 -10.18 -10.57
N GLY A 60 39.28 -10.91 -11.56
CA GLY A 60 38.48 -11.84 -12.35
C GLY A 60 37.99 -13.04 -11.53
N LEU A 61 38.84 -13.60 -10.66
CA LEU A 61 38.49 -14.69 -9.76
C LEU A 61 37.39 -14.25 -8.76
N ALA A 62 37.55 -13.08 -8.14
CA ALA A 62 36.53 -12.50 -7.25
C ALA A 62 35.20 -12.25 -7.95
N GLN A 63 35.23 -11.77 -9.20
CA GLN A 63 34.01 -11.55 -10.00
C GLN A 63 33.28 -12.86 -10.31
N LYS A 64 33.98 -13.91 -10.74
CA LYS A 64 33.35 -15.23 -11.00
C LYS A 64 32.63 -15.77 -9.77
N VAL A 65 33.25 -15.66 -8.61
CA VAL A 65 32.67 -16.10 -7.32
C VAL A 65 31.46 -15.25 -6.96
N PHE A 66 31.58 -13.93 -7.08
CA PHE A 66 30.47 -13.01 -6.84
C PHE A 66 29.28 -13.38 -7.74
N PHE A 67 29.51 -13.66 -9.03
CA PHE A 67 28.42 -14.10 -9.90
C PHE A 67 27.84 -15.44 -9.46
N ASN A 68 28.63 -16.46 -9.14
CA ASN A 68 28.12 -17.77 -8.73
C ASN A 68 27.36 -17.75 -7.38
N LEU A 69 27.86 -17.01 -6.39
CA LEU A 69 27.17 -16.82 -5.11
C LEU A 69 25.81 -16.12 -5.30
N TYR A 70 25.72 -15.18 -6.23
CA TYR A 70 24.51 -14.38 -6.46
C TYR A 70 23.60 -14.87 -7.61
N LYS A 71 24.01 -15.89 -8.40
CA LYS A 71 23.23 -16.43 -9.54
C LYS A 71 21.98 -17.20 -9.11
N ASN A 72 21.92 -17.66 -7.86
CA ASN A 72 20.78 -18.41 -7.30
C ASN A 72 19.60 -17.51 -6.89
N LYS A 73 19.11 -16.65 -7.80
CA LYS A 73 17.80 -15.99 -7.64
C LYS A 73 16.69 -17.00 -7.95
N LYS A 74 16.07 -17.55 -6.91
CA LYS A 74 14.96 -18.53 -7.01
C LYS A 74 13.81 -18.02 -7.91
N SER A 75 13.13 -18.96 -8.60
CA SER A 75 12.08 -18.69 -9.61
C SER A 75 10.87 -17.91 -9.07
N ARG A 76 10.12 -17.24 -9.95
CA ARG A 76 8.95 -16.40 -9.60
C ARG A 76 7.84 -17.18 -8.86
N ARG A 77 7.62 -18.47 -9.17
CA ARG A 77 6.68 -19.35 -8.45
C ARG A 77 7.14 -19.65 -7.02
N SER A 78 8.45 -19.74 -6.78
CA SER A 78 8.98 -19.88 -5.42
C SER A 78 8.75 -18.64 -4.56
N ARG A 79 8.63 -17.44 -5.17
CA ARG A 79 8.55 -16.17 -4.42
C ARG A 79 7.19 -15.95 -3.75
N ILE A 80 6.09 -16.36 -4.38
CA ILE A 80 4.75 -16.28 -3.77
C ILE A 80 4.64 -17.29 -2.63
N ALA A 81 5.08 -18.53 -2.85
CA ALA A 81 5.11 -19.54 -1.79
C ALA A 81 6.04 -19.14 -0.65
N ALA A 82 7.22 -18.57 -0.95
CA ALA A 82 8.14 -18.05 0.05
C ALA A 82 7.54 -16.89 0.86
N PHE A 83 6.68 -16.05 0.27
CA PHE A 83 5.99 -15.02 1.03
C PHE A 83 5.14 -15.63 2.16
N TRP A 84 4.29 -16.61 1.83
CA TRP A 84 3.40 -17.25 2.81
C TRP A 84 4.13 -18.22 3.75
N LEU A 85 5.18 -18.88 3.28
CA LEU A 85 5.88 -19.87 4.08
C LEU A 85 7.00 -19.24 4.91
N ASP A 86 7.70 -18.22 4.41
CA ASP A 86 8.90 -17.64 5.02
C ASP A 86 8.69 -16.19 5.51
N ASP A 87 8.28 -15.28 4.63
CA ASP A 87 8.27 -13.84 4.93
C ASP A 87 7.16 -13.45 5.92
N LEU A 88 5.93 -13.88 5.68
CA LEU A 88 4.78 -13.54 6.52
C LEU A 88 4.92 -14.10 7.94
N PRO A 89 5.30 -15.38 8.17
CA PRO A 89 5.56 -15.88 9.51
C PRO A 89 6.67 -15.10 10.23
N PHE A 90 7.72 -14.69 9.53
CA PHE A 90 8.77 -13.85 10.12
C PHE A 90 8.23 -12.48 10.56
N LEU A 91 7.41 -11.84 9.73
CA LEU A 91 6.77 -10.57 10.06
C LEU A 91 5.82 -10.69 11.25
N LEU A 92 5.02 -11.76 11.30
CA LEU A 92 4.11 -12.05 12.41
C LEU A 92 4.87 -12.30 13.71
N TYR A 93 6.02 -12.99 13.65
CA TYR A 93 6.87 -13.16 14.82
C TYR A 93 7.39 -11.81 15.35
N GLN A 94 7.79 -10.90 14.46
CA GLN A 94 8.19 -9.54 14.87
C GLN A 94 7.01 -8.76 15.47
N ALA A 95 5.82 -8.89 14.88
CA ALA A 95 4.59 -8.19 15.27
C ALA A 95 3.76 -8.90 16.35
N ARG A 96 4.31 -9.93 17.02
CA ARG A 96 3.54 -10.77 17.97
C ARG A 96 2.97 -10.01 19.16
N LYS A 97 3.63 -8.92 19.57
CA LYS A 97 3.16 -8.09 20.69
C LYS A 97 1.99 -7.21 20.25
N GLU A 98 2.07 -6.69 19.03
CA GLU A 98 1.02 -5.94 18.36
C GLU A 98 -0.19 -6.83 18.10
N LEU A 99 0.02 -8.09 17.70
CA LEU A 99 -1.05 -9.09 17.56
C LEU A 99 -1.74 -9.38 18.90
N LEU A 100 -0.96 -9.61 19.96
CA LEU A 100 -1.51 -9.83 21.30
C LEU A 100 -2.29 -8.61 21.80
N LEU A 101 -1.76 -7.39 21.58
CA LEU A 101 -2.43 -6.15 21.96
C LEU A 101 -3.74 -5.98 21.18
N SER A 102 -3.71 -6.19 19.87
CA SER A 102 -4.90 -6.15 19.01
C SER A 102 -5.98 -7.11 19.50
N PHE A 103 -5.60 -8.36 19.78
CA PHE A 103 -6.49 -9.38 20.32
C PHE A 103 -7.06 -8.97 21.68
N ALA A 104 -6.22 -8.54 22.62
CA ALA A 104 -6.66 -8.14 23.96
C ALA A 104 -7.64 -6.96 23.92
N VAL A 105 -7.37 -5.95 23.09
CA VAL A 105 -8.26 -4.79 22.92
C VAL A 105 -9.60 -5.20 22.33
N PHE A 106 -9.59 -6.05 21.29
CA PHE A 106 -10.82 -6.55 20.68
C PHE A 106 -11.65 -7.39 21.67
N SER A 107 -11.02 -8.31 22.39
CA SER A 107 -11.70 -9.14 23.40
C SER A 107 -12.25 -8.33 24.56
N LEU A 108 -11.49 -7.33 25.05
CA LEU A 108 -11.96 -6.42 26.09
C LEU A 108 -13.16 -5.62 25.60
N ALA A 109 -13.12 -5.12 24.37
CA ALA A 109 -14.23 -4.40 23.76
C ALA A 109 -15.48 -5.26 23.59
N ALA A 110 -15.33 -6.53 23.19
CA ALA A 110 -16.45 -7.47 23.12
C ALA A 110 -17.07 -7.74 24.50
N ALA A 111 -16.23 -7.89 25.53
CA ALA A 111 -16.72 -8.00 26.90
C ALA A 111 -17.47 -6.74 27.34
N ILE A 112 -16.95 -5.54 27.02
CA ILE A 112 -17.63 -4.26 27.29
C ILE A 112 -18.99 -4.22 26.59
N GLY A 113 -19.07 -4.54 25.30
CA GLY A 113 -20.33 -4.54 24.56
C GLY A 113 -21.37 -5.49 25.15
N MET A 114 -20.95 -6.70 25.51
CA MET A 114 -21.81 -7.69 26.16
C MET A 114 -22.31 -7.23 27.53
N LEU A 115 -21.41 -6.73 28.39
CA LEU A 115 -21.77 -6.25 29.73
C LEU A 115 -22.65 -5.00 29.69
N SER A 116 -22.42 -4.11 28.72
CA SER A 116 -23.24 -2.90 28.54
C SER A 116 -24.66 -3.24 28.11
N CYS A 117 -24.86 -4.20 27.19
CA CYS A 117 -26.20 -4.70 26.86
C CYS A 117 -26.88 -5.39 28.05
N ALA A 118 -26.10 -6.10 28.88
CA ALA A 118 -26.64 -6.75 30.08
C ALA A 118 -27.07 -5.75 31.15
N ALA A 119 -26.37 -4.62 31.26
CA ALA A 119 -26.68 -3.57 32.21
C ALA A 119 -27.82 -2.66 31.73
N GLU A 120 -27.86 -2.33 30.43
CA GLU A 120 -28.77 -1.35 29.85
C GLU A 120 -29.38 -1.89 28.52
N PRO A 121 -30.69 -2.23 28.50
CA PRO A 121 -31.35 -2.80 27.31
C PRO A 121 -31.29 -1.89 26.07
N ASP A 122 -31.37 -0.56 26.27
CA ASP A 122 -31.35 0.42 25.18
C ASP A 122 -29.98 0.50 24.47
N PHE A 123 -28.91 0.05 25.14
CA PHE A 123 -27.55 0.05 24.57
C PHE A 123 -27.48 -0.78 23.27
N LEU A 124 -28.25 -1.86 23.17
CA LEU A 124 -28.28 -2.70 21.98
C LEU A 124 -28.72 -1.92 20.74
N ARG A 125 -29.80 -1.15 20.85
CA ARG A 125 -30.37 -0.35 19.75
C ARG A 125 -29.45 0.80 19.34
N VAL A 126 -28.72 1.39 20.29
CA VAL A 126 -27.71 2.41 19.99
C VAL A 126 -26.56 1.85 19.15
N ILE A 127 -26.13 0.62 19.42
CA ILE A 127 -24.98 0.01 18.76
C ILE A 127 -25.34 -0.65 17.43
N LEU A 128 -26.45 -1.41 17.37
CA LEU A 128 -26.86 -2.16 16.17
C LEU A 128 -27.86 -1.40 15.28
N GLY A 129 -28.53 -0.37 15.83
CA GLY A 129 -29.58 0.38 15.16
C GLY A 129 -30.96 -0.29 15.25
N ASP A 130 -32.01 0.53 15.32
CA ASP A 130 -33.39 0.05 15.45
C ASP A 130 -33.82 -0.88 14.31
N ALA A 131 -33.46 -0.53 13.08
CA ALA A 131 -33.82 -1.32 11.89
C ALA A 131 -33.28 -2.76 11.96
N TYR A 132 -32.05 -2.94 12.42
CA TYR A 132 -31.45 -4.27 12.54
C TYR A 132 -32.10 -5.10 13.65
N VAL A 133 -32.36 -4.47 14.80
CA VAL A 133 -33.01 -5.12 15.94
C VAL A 133 -34.42 -5.55 15.58
N GLU A 134 -35.21 -4.68 14.95
CA GLU A 134 -36.59 -4.97 14.56
C GLU A 134 -36.69 -6.08 13.52
N MET A 135 -35.87 -6.01 12.45
CA MET A 135 -35.77 -7.08 11.45
C MET A 135 -35.43 -8.42 12.10
N THR A 136 -34.46 -8.43 13.03
CA THR A 136 -34.04 -9.68 13.67
C THR A 136 -35.11 -10.22 14.62
N GLU A 137 -35.83 -9.35 15.34
CA GLU A 137 -36.98 -9.78 16.15
C GLU A 137 -38.13 -10.34 15.29
N GLU A 138 -38.38 -9.77 14.11
CA GLU A 138 -39.36 -10.28 13.15
C GLU A 138 -38.95 -11.67 12.63
N ASN A 139 -37.68 -11.86 12.29
CA ASN A 139 -37.09 -13.15 11.90
C ASN A 139 -37.23 -14.22 13.01
N ILE A 140 -37.02 -13.82 14.26
CA ILE A 140 -37.24 -14.71 15.41
C ILE A 140 -38.71 -15.11 15.54
N ARG A 141 -39.65 -14.16 15.33
CA ARG A 141 -41.10 -14.43 15.38
C ARG A 141 -41.57 -15.32 14.22
N SER A 142 -40.95 -15.21 13.05
CA SER A 142 -41.25 -16.04 11.87
C SER A 142 -40.64 -17.44 11.94
N GLY A 143 -39.81 -17.72 12.95
CA GLY A 143 -39.22 -19.04 13.21
C GLY A 143 -37.89 -19.29 12.51
N ASP A 144 -37.29 -18.29 11.86
CA ASP A 144 -35.96 -18.36 11.25
C ASP A 144 -35.08 -17.17 11.70
N PRO A 145 -34.52 -17.22 12.92
CA PRO A 145 -33.70 -16.14 13.48
C PRO A 145 -32.52 -15.69 12.62
N MET A 146 -32.09 -16.54 11.67
CA MET A 146 -30.93 -16.33 10.80
C MET A 146 -31.33 -16.03 9.34
N ALA A 147 -32.60 -15.70 9.08
CA ALA A 147 -33.11 -15.43 7.74
C ALA A 147 -32.34 -14.35 6.97
N VAL A 148 -31.76 -13.36 7.68
CA VAL A 148 -30.91 -12.31 7.07
C VAL A 148 -29.76 -12.86 6.22
N TYR A 149 -29.27 -14.07 6.54
CA TYR A 149 -28.19 -14.73 5.81
C TYR A 149 -28.68 -15.55 4.59
N LYS A 150 -29.99 -15.64 4.34
CA LYS A 150 -30.61 -16.52 3.33
C LYS A 150 -31.22 -15.79 2.13
N GLU A 151 -31.48 -14.49 2.20
CA GLU A 151 -32.38 -13.79 1.24
C GLU A 151 -31.76 -13.28 -0.07
N HIS A 152 -30.43 -13.12 -0.18
CA HIS A 152 -29.80 -12.59 -1.42
C HIS A 152 -29.10 -13.66 -2.27
N GLY A 153 -28.95 -13.41 -3.58
CA GLY A 153 -28.27 -14.33 -4.51
C GLY A 153 -26.80 -14.60 -4.13
N GLU A 154 -26.39 -15.87 -4.20
CA GLU A 154 -25.14 -16.42 -3.67
C GLU A 154 -23.88 -15.65 -4.11
N PHE A 155 -23.76 -15.34 -5.40
CA PHE A 155 -22.57 -14.71 -5.96
C PHE A 155 -22.44 -13.22 -5.61
N ASN A 156 -23.55 -12.48 -5.59
CA ASN A 156 -23.54 -11.05 -5.27
C ASN A 156 -23.33 -10.81 -3.77
N MET A 157 -23.89 -11.69 -2.93
CA MET A 157 -23.65 -11.68 -1.48
C MET A 157 -22.18 -12.01 -1.18
N PHE A 158 -21.61 -13.02 -1.83
CA PHE A 158 -20.18 -13.37 -1.72
C PHE A 158 -19.27 -12.18 -1.97
N LEU A 159 -19.43 -11.51 -3.11
CA LEU A 159 -18.59 -10.36 -3.43
C LEU A 159 -18.85 -9.19 -2.48
N GLY A 160 -20.11 -8.89 -2.16
CA GLY A 160 -20.48 -7.76 -1.29
C GLY A 160 -19.91 -7.89 0.12
N ILE A 161 -20.10 -9.03 0.78
CA ILE A 161 -19.68 -9.22 2.17
C ILE A 161 -18.16 -9.39 2.27
N THR A 162 -17.56 -10.15 1.34
CA THR A 162 -16.09 -10.28 1.27
C THR A 162 -15.43 -8.91 1.12
N LEU A 163 -15.93 -8.06 0.21
CA LEU A 163 -15.38 -6.72 0.00
C LEU A 163 -15.59 -5.83 1.23
N ASN A 164 -16.75 -5.86 1.87
CA ASN A 164 -17.00 -5.08 3.08
C ASN A 164 -16.03 -5.47 4.21
N ASN A 165 -15.84 -6.77 4.45
CA ASN A 165 -14.94 -7.25 5.51
C ASN A 165 -13.47 -6.95 5.20
N ILE A 166 -13.05 -7.05 3.93
CA ILE A 166 -11.74 -6.56 3.49
C ILE A 166 -11.60 -5.07 3.76
N LEU A 167 -12.62 -4.25 3.45
CA LEU A 167 -12.60 -2.81 3.69
C LEU A 167 -12.50 -2.48 5.18
N VAL A 168 -13.30 -3.12 6.05
CA VAL A 168 -13.24 -2.91 7.51
C VAL A 168 -11.84 -3.23 8.06
N ALA A 169 -11.26 -4.36 7.65
CA ALA A 169 -9.92 -4.75 8.07
C ALA A 169 -8.85 -3.81 7.51
N PHE A 170 -9.01 -3.42 6.25
CA PHE A 170 -8.15 -2.44 5.61
C PHE A 170 -8.18 -1.11 6.35
N TYR A 171 -9.35 -0.60 6.72
CA TYR A 171 -9.49 0.62 7.52
C TYR A 171 -8.85 0.48 8.90
N THR A 172 -9.04 -0.68 9.54
CA THR A 172 -8.41 -1.00 10.83
C THR A 172 -6.87 -0.94 10.72
N PHE A 173 -6.30 -1.48 9.65
CA PHE A 173 -4.88 -1.36 9.34
C PHE A 173 -4.46 0.10 9.08
N ILE A 174 -5.16 0.78 8.20
CA ILE A 174 -4.73 2.05 7.62
C ILE A 174 -4.74 3.18 8.66
N LEU A 175 -5.73 3.16 9.56
CA LEU A 175 -5.84 4.10 10.68
C LEU A 175 -4.68 4.02 11.67
N GLY A 176 -3.79 3.03 11.52
CA GLY A 176 -2.50 2.97 12.19
C GLY A 176 -1.63 4.19 11.92
N LEU A 177 -1.85 4.89 10.79
CA LEU A 177 -1.18 6.15 10.43
C LEU A 177 -1.31 7.20 11.55
N PHE A 178 -2.43 7.22 12.26
CA PHE A 178 -2.68 8.15 13.36
C PHE A 178 -2.06 7.65 14.67
N TYR A 179 -0.75 7.35 14.63
CA TYR A 179 0.03 6.88 15.78
C TYR A 179 -0.61 5.65 16.47
N ALA A 180 -1.15 4.71 15.70
CA ALA A 180 -1.88 3.51 16.16
C ALA A 180 -3.23 3.76 16.86
N ILE A 181 -3.58 5.01 17.21
CA ILE A 181 -4.81 5.35 17.95
C ILE A 181 -6.05 5.01 17.12
N GLY A 182 -6.06 5.33 15.84
CA GLY A 182 -7.20 5.05 14.98
C GLY A 182 -7.47 3.54 14.82
N THR A 183 -6.42 2.73 14.72
CA THR A 183 -6.55 1.25 14.72
C THR A 183 -7.19 0.75 16.01
N LEU A 184 -6.76 1.26 17.17
CA LEU A 184 -7.36 0.89 18.46
C LEU A 184 -8.83 1.28 18.52
N GLY A 185 -9.19 2.47 18.04
CA GLY A 185 -10.57 2.93 17.97
C GLY A 185 -11.48 2.00 17.16
N LEU A 186 -11.02 1.52 16.00
CA LEU A 186 -11.80 0.56 15.20
C LEU A 186 -11.88 -0.84 15.83
N LEU A 187 -10.81 -1.32 16.47
CA LEU A 187 -10.87 -2.57 17.22
C LEU A 187 -11.89 -2.49 18.36
N LEU A 188 -11.93 -1.36 19.08
CA LEU A 188 -12.91 -1.12 20.14
C LEU A 188 -14.34 -1.11 19.58
N ARG A 189 -14.60 -0.35 18.52
CA ARG A 189 -15.94 -0.26 17.91
C ARG A 189 -16.44 -1.62 17.43
N ASN A 190 -15.61 -2.34 16.66
CA ASN A 190 -16.00 -3.66 16.13
C ASN A 190 -16.13 -4.70 17.24
N GLY A 191 -15.28 -4.64 18.27
CA GLY A 191 -15.41 -5.51 19.44
C GLY A 191 -16.70 -5.26 20.20
N ILE A 192 -17.03 -4.01 20.54
CA ILE A 192 -18.29 -3.65 21.22
C ILE A 192 -19.51 -4.10 20.42
N MET A 193 -19.51 -3.84 19.12
CA MET A 193 -20.58 -4.27 18.21
C MET A 193 -20.76 -5.80 18.21
N PHE A 194 -19.67 -6.55 18.12
CA PHE A 194 -19.69 -8.01 18.18
C PHE A 194 -20.20 -8.52 19.54
N GLY A 195 -19.76 -7.91 20.64
CA GLY A 195 -20.21 -8.24 21.99
C GLY A 195 -21.71 -8.02 22.20
N ALA A 196 -22.22 -6.87 21.73
CA ALA A 196 -23.63 -6.53 21.77
C ALA A 196 -24.48 -7.51 20.95
N PHE A 197 -24.03 -7.82 19.72
CA PHE A 197 -24.65 -8.81 18.85
C PHE A 197 -24.73 -10.19 19.51
N GLN A 198 -23.64 -10.68 20.12
CA GLN A 198 -23.64 -11.99 20.80
C GLN A 198 -24.60 -11.99 22.00
N TYR A 199 -24.61 -10.91 22.79
CA TYR A 199 -25.50 -10.81 23.94
C TYR A 199 -26.98 -10.83 23.56
N PHE A 200 -27.36 -10.17 22.45
CA PHE A 200 -28.73 -10.16 21.97
C PHE A 200 -29.30 -11.57 21.77
N PHE A 201 -28.55 -12.48 21.16
CA PHE A 201 -28.98 -13.87 21.00
C PHE A 201 -28.91 -14.69 22.29
N ILE A 202 -28.03 -14.33 23.24
CA ILE A 202 -28.03 -14.93 24.59
C ILE A 202 -29.34 -14.58 25.30
N GLU A 203 -29.76 -13.32 25.28
CA GLU A 203 -30.98 -12.85 25.92
C GLU A 203 -32.23 -13.52 25.35
N LYS A 204 -32.27 -13.76 24.03
CA LYS A 204 -33.38 -14.46 23.36
C LYS A 204 -33.33 -15.99 23.50
N GLY A 205 -32.34 -16.55 24.20
CA GLY A 205 -32.18 -18.00 24.38
C GLY A 205 -31.70 -18.76 23.13
N LEU A 206 -31.09 -18.05 22.17
CA LEU A 206 -30.69 -18.56 20.85
C LEU A 206 -29.16 -18.63 20.66
N PHE A 207 -28.39 -18.60 21.76
CA PHE A 207 -26.93 -18.55 21.73
C PHE A 207 -26.28 -19.69 20.92
N GLN A 208 -26.76 -20.93 21.07
CA GLN A 208 -26.15 -22.07 20.37
C GLN A 208 -26.27 -21.92 18.85
N GLU A 209 -27.46 -21.57 18.36
CA GLU A 209 -27.71 -21.45 16.92
C GLU A 209 -26.99 -20.23 16.33
N SER A 210 -26.97 -19.09 17.04
CA SER A 210 -26.22 -17.91 16.60
C SER A 210 -24.72 -18.18 16.59
N PHE A 211 -24.19 -18.85 17.63
CA PHE A 211 -22.78 -19.20 17.72
C PHE A 211 -22.36 -20.10 16.55
N LEU A 212 -23.08 -21.21 16.32
CA LEU A 212 -22.74 -22.15 15.26
C LEU A 212 -22.88 -21.54 13.87
N THR A 213 -23.87 -20.68 13.64
CA THR A 213 -24.08 -20.04 12.34
C THR A 213 -23.01 -18.98 12.07
N VAL A 214 -22.75 -18.10 13.03
CA VAL A 214 -21.84 -16.95 12.85
C VAL A 214 -20.39 -17.40 12.82
N TRP A 215 -19.97 -18.33 13.67
CA TRP A 215 -18.56 -18.71 13.76
C TRP A 215 -18.06 -19.57 12.59
N MET A 216 -18.94 -20.12 11.75
CA MET A 216 -18.52 -20.85 10.54
C MET A 216 -17.65 -19.97 9.63
N HIS A 217 -18.08 -18.75 9.33
CA HIS A 217 -17.30 -17.77 8.59
C HIS A 217 -16.56 -16.80 9.55
N GLY A 218 -17.21 -16.42 10.66
CA GLY A 218 -16.70 -15.45 11.63
C GLY A 218 -15.36 -15.83 12.26
N ALA A 219 -15.03 -17.13 12.33
CA ALA A 219 -13.70 -17.59 12.75
C ALA A 219 -12.57 -16.97 11.91
N PHE A 220 -12.74 -16.86 10.60
CA PHE A 220 -11.75 -16.23 9.72
C PHE A 220 -11.88 -14.70 9.70
N GLU A 221 -13.11 -14.16 9.75
CA GLU A 221 -13.32 -12.71 9.65
C GLU A 221 -12.82 -11.97 10.90
N LEU A 222 -13.25 -12.41 12.08
CA LEU A 222 -12.86 -11.79 13.35
C LEU A 222 -11.34 -11.91 13.55
N SER A 223 -10.78 -13.08 13.23
CA SER A 223 -9.32 -13.28 13.24
C SER A 223 -8.61 -12.32 12.30
N SER A 224 -9.15 -12.12 11.09
CA SER A 224 -8.56 -11.22 10.10
C SER A 224 -8.63 -9.75 10.52
N ILE A 225 -9.72 -9.31 11.18
CA ILE A 225 -9.81 -7.96 11.78
C ILE A 225 -8.74 -7.79 12.86
N VAL A 226 -8.55 -8.79 13.74
CA VAL A 226 -7.51 -8.75 14.78
C VAL A 226 -6.10 -8.71 14.16
N ILE A 227 -5.84 -9.50 13.12
CA ILE A 227 -4.55 -9.49 12.40
C ILE A 227 -4.32 -8.16 11.67
N ALA A 228 -5.37 -7.58 11.06
CA ALA A 228 -5.31 -6.26 10.45
C ALA A 228 -5.08 -5.15 11.48
N GLY A 229 -5.64 -5.29 12.68
CA GLY A 229 -5.30 -4.48 13.84
C GLY A 229 -3.82 -4.59 14.20
N ALA A 230 -3.26 -5.80 14.25
CA ALA A 230 -1.83 -5.99 14.46
C ALA A 230 -0.97 -5.32 13.38
N ALA A 231 -1.40 -5.38 12.12
CA ALA A 231 -0.77 -4.69 11.00
C ALA A 231 -0.79 -3.17 11.18
N GLY A 232 -1.93 -2.61 11.59
CA GLY A 232 -2.09 -1.17 11.83
C GLY A 232 -1.27 -0.67 13.01
N LEU A 233 -1.27 -1.42 14.12
CA LEU A 233 -0.41 -1.17 15.27
C LEU A 233 1.07 -1.24 14.89
N THR A 234 1.46 -2.21 14.05
CA THR A 234 2.84 -2.35 13.55
C THR A 234 3.27 -1.13 12.75
N MET A 235 2.39 -0.62 11.88
CA MET A 235 2.65 0.61 11.11
C MET A 235 2.71 1.86 12.01
N GLY A 236 1.74 2.04 12.91
CA GLY A 236 1.70 3.19 13.81
C GLY A 236 2.88 3.24 14.78
N ARG A 237 3.37 2.08 15.20
CA ARG A 237 4.56 1.96 16.05
C ARG A 237 5.78 2.65 15.46
N GLY A 238 5.97 2.65 14.14
CA GLY A 238 7.12 3.33 13.52
C GLY A 238 7.11 4.85 13.70
N LEU A 239 5.93 5.46 13.84
CA LEU A 239 5.77 6.89 14.11
C LEU A 239 5.98 7.22 15.59
N VAL A 240 5.48 6.37 16.48
CA VAL A 240 5.53 6.57 17.94
C VAL A 240 6.93 6.28 18.49
N PHE A 241 7.55 5.19 18.03
CA PHE A 241 8.81 4.66 18.56
C PHE A 241 9.85 4.48 17.44
N PRO A 242 10.41 5.57 16.88
CA PRO A 242 11.32 5.51 15.74
C PRO A 242 12.71 4.95 16.06
N GLY A 243 13.06 4.81 17.34
CA GLY A 243 14.38 4.33 17.76
C GLY A 243 15.49 5.25 17.27
N THR A 244 16.46 4.70 16.55
CA THR A 244 17.60 5.44 15.96
C THR A 244 17.32 6.00 14.56
N LEU A 245 16.14 5.73 13.99
CA LEU A 245 15.76 6.20 12.67
C LEU A 245 15.04 7.55 12.73
N SER A 246 15.02 8.30 11.63
CA SER A 246 14.10 9.42 11.47
C SER A 246 12.65 8.93 11.46
N LYS A 247 11.71 9.75 11.95
CA LYS A 247 10.27 9.39 12.04
C LYS A 247 9.71 8.90 10.72
N LEU A 248 10.01 9.59 9.61
CA LEU A 248 9.54 9.23 8.28
C LEU A 248 10.10 7.87 7.83
N ARG A 249 11.39 7.60 8.07
CA ARG A 249 12.03 6.35 7.67
C ARG A 249 11.56 5.17 8.49
N SER A 250 11.45 5.36 9.81
CA SER A 250 10.85 4.36 10.70
C SER A 250 9.42 4.05 10.27
N PHE A 251 8.63 5.08 9.95
CA PHE A 251 7.28 4.93 9.41
C PHE A 251 7.29 4.12 8.11
N GLN A 252 8.08 4.48 7.10
CA GLN A 252 8.15 3.75 5.83
C GLN A 252 8.46 2.25 6.01
N LEU A 253 9.43 1.92 6.87
CA LEU A 253 9.79 0.53 7.17
C LEU A 253 8.64 -0.20 7.87
N SER A 254 8.04 0.43 8.88
CA SER A 254 6.93 -0.14 9.64
C SER A 254 5.65 -0.29 8.80
N ALA A 255 5.35 0.66 7.91
CA ALA A 255 4.22 0.64 6.99
C ALA A 255 4.36 -0.48 5.98
N ARG A 256 5.57 -0.70 5.42
CA ARG A 256 5.84 -1.84 4.55
C ARG A 256 5.64 -3.19 5.25
N ARG A 257 6.06 -3.29 6.52
CA ARG A 257 5.83 -4.49 7.34
C ARG A 257 4.34 -4.71 7.60
N GLY A 258 3.62 -3.68 8.06
CA GLY A 258 2.18 -3.72 8.31
C GLY A 258 1.39 -4.09 7.05
N MET A 259 1.68 -3.45 5.92
CA MET A 259 1.05 -3.77 4.63
C MET A 259 1.24 -5.23 4.22
N SER A 260 2.45 -5.78 4.45
CA SER A 260 2.71 -7.20 4.16
C SER A 260 1.86 -8.12 5.05
N ILE A 261 1.70 -7.79 6.34
CA ILE A 261 0.80 -8.54 7.25
C ILE A 261 -0.67 -8.43 6.78
N MET A 262 -1.10 -7.25 6.35
CA MET A 262 -2.46 -7.02 5.82
C MET A 262 -2.72 -7.82 4.54
N VAL A 263 -1.77 -7.86 3.60
CA VAL A 263 -1.87 -8.75 2.42
C VAL A 263 -1.99 -10.22 2.85
N GLY A 264 -1.38 -10.57 3.98
CA GLY A 264 -1.50 -11.84 4.67
C GLY A 264 -2.94 -12.27 5.04
N THR A 265 -3.90 -11.35 5.16
CA THR A 265 -5.28 -11.69 5.55
C THR A 265 -6.20 -11.90 4.36
N ILE A 266 -5.80 -11.52 3.14
CA ILE A 266 -6.67 -11.58 1.94
C ILE A 266 -7.24 -12.99 1.68
N PRO A 267 -6.46 -14.09 1.73
CA PRO A 267 -7.01 -15.43 1.52
C PRO A 267 -8.03 -15.84 2.59
N LEU A 268 -7.90 -15.35 3.83
CA LEU A 268 -8.86 -15.64 4.88
C LEU A 268 -10.22 -14.99 4.58
N PHE A 269 -10.24 -13.75 4.10
CA PHE A 269 -11.49 -13.08 3.71
C PHE A 269 -12.17 -13.78 2.53
N ILE A 270 -11.40 -14.18 1.53
CA ILE A 270 -11.93 -14.93 0.38
C ILE A 270 -12.54 -16.26 0.86
N ALA A 271 -11.86 -16.97 1.77
CA ALA A 271 -12.38 -18.19 2.36
C ALA A 271 -13.63 -17.93 3.21
N ALA A 272 -13.64 -16.87 4.02
CA ALA A 272 -14.74 -16.50 4.88
C ALA A 272 -16.01 -16.18 4.10
N GLY A 273 -15.94 -15.29 3.11
CA GLY A 273 -17.09 -14.95 2.28
C GLY A 273 -17.62 -16.17 1.52
N PHE A 274 -16.73 -17.09 1.10
CA PHE A 274 -17.14 -18.33 0.45
C PHE A 274 -17.93 -19.21 1.42
N ILE A 275 -17.44 -19.34 2.65
CA ILE A 275 -18.14 -20.08 3.71
C ILE A 275 -19.49 -19.43 4.03
N GLU A 276 -19.56 -18.11 4.11
CA GLU A 276 -20.79 -17.39 4.38
C GLU A 276 -21.83 -17.58 3.27
N SER A 277 -21.40 -17.42 2.01
CA SER A 277 -22.32 -17.41 0.88
C SER A 277 -22.84 -18.78 0.51
N TYR A 278 -22.04 -19.83 0.72
CA TYR A 278 -22.36 -21.19 0.29
C TYR A 278 -22.59 -22.16 1.45
N LEU A 279 -21.84 -22.10 2.54
CA LEU A 279 -21.98 -23.08 3.65
C LEU A 279 -22.93 -22.61 4.75
N THR A 280 -22.96 -21.31 5.07
CA THR A 280 -23.68 -20.78 6.24
C THR A 280 -25.21 -20.83 6.09
N ARG A 281 -25.71 -20.98 4.85
CA ARG A 281 -27.15 -21.11 4.55
C ARG A 281 -27.73 -22.47 4.87
N TYR A 282 -26.91 -23.51 4.93
CA TYR A 282 -27.35 -24.87 5.25
C TYR A 282 -27.47 -25.06 6.77
N THR A 283 -28.42 -24.34 7.39
CA THR A 283 -28.69 -24.39 8.84
C THR A 283 -29.12 -25.78 9.32
N ASP A 284 -29.60 -26.65 8.41
CA ASP A 284 -29.96 -28.05 8.69
C ASP A 284 -28.73 -28.97 8.87
N THR A 285 -27.52 -28.45 8.65
CA THR A 285 -26.28 -29.21 8.85
C THR A 285 -26.14 -29.58 10.34
N PRO A 286 -25.87 -30.86 10.68
CA PRO A 286 -25.75 -31.27 12.08
C PRO A 286 -24.77 -30.42 12.88
N ASP A 287 -25.17 -29.99 14.07
CA ASP A 287 -24.39 -29.11 14.97
C ASP A 287 -22.96 -29.58 15.19
N PHE A 288 -22.77 -30.90 15.32
CA PHE A 288 -21.45 -31.51 15.48
C PHE A 288 -20.51 -31.25 14.29
N VAL A 289 -21.04 -31.27 13.07
CA VAL A 289 -20.27 -31.00 11.85
C VAL A 289 -19.91 -29.51 11.79
N ARG A 290 -20.87 -28.63 12.07
CA ARG A 290 -20.64 -27.17 12.17
C ARG A 290 -19.56 -26.86 13.22
N GLY A 291 -19.65 -27.49 14.39
CA GLY A 291 -18.69 -27.37 15.49
C GLY A 291 -17.27 -27.83 15.14
N ILE A 292 -17.12 -29.00 14.50
CA ILE A 292 -15.80 -29.47 14.01
C ILE A 292 -15.22 -28.49 13.01
N PHE A 293 -16.04 -28.00 12.07
CA PHE A 293 -15.59 -27.07 11.06
C PHE A 293 -15.05 -25.77 11.68
N ILE A 294 -15.82 -25.18 12.61
CA ILE A 294 -15.40 -23.99 13.38
C ILE A 294 -14.08 -24.26 14.11
N PHE A 295 -13.97 -25.41 14.78
CA PHE A 295 -12.75 -25.80 15.49
C PHE A 295 -11.55 -25.88 14.55
N LEU A 296 -11.70 -26.49 13.36
CA LEU A 296 -10.63 -26.60 12.37
C LEU A 296 -10.19 -25.21 11.85
N CYS A 297 -11.14 -24.31 11.58
CA CYS A 297 -10.83 -22.94 11.17
C CYS A 297 -10.04 -22.18 12.25
N LEU A 298 -10.50 -22.24 13.51
CA LEU A 298 -9.80 -21.59 14.64
C LEU A 298 -8.43 -22.22 14.90
N ALA A 299 -8.33 -23.55 14.86
CA ALA A 299 -7.07 -24.27 15.01
C ALA A 299 -6.08 -23.88 13.90
N PHE A 300 -6.53 -23.75 12.66
CA PHE A 300 -5.72 -23.27 11.55
C PHE A 300 -5.19 -21.86 11.81
N VAL A 301 -6.05 -20.91 12.19
CA VAL A 301 -5.65 -19.53 12.47
C VAL A 301 -4.61 -19.49 13.60
N LEU A 302 -4.90 -20.12 14.74
CA LEU A 302 -4.00 -20.15 15.89
C LEU A 302 -2.66 -20.82 15.54
N PHE A 303 -2.71 -21.94 14.82
CA PHE A 303 -1.50 -22.61 14.38
C PHE A 303 -0.68 -21.73 13.44
N TYR A 304 -1.27 -21.22 12.36
CA TYR A 304 -0.51 -20.53 11.30
C TYR A 304 -0.09 -19.11 11.68
N PHE A 305 -0.92 -18.33 12.36
CA PHE A 305 -0.61 -16.92 12.68
C PHE A 305 0.09 -16.73 14.03
N VAL A 306 -0.01 -17.70 14.95
CA VAL A 306 0.55 -17.58 16.31
C VAL A 306 1.67 -18.60 16.57
N LEU A 307 1.40 -19.89 16.39
CA LEU A 307 2.35 -20.95 16.78
C LEU A 307 3.47 -21.16 15.75
N PHE A 308 3.12 -21.26 14.46
CA PHE A 308 4.05 -21.53 13.37
C PHE A 308 5.18 -20.47 13.25
N PRO A 309 4.91 -19.15 13.37
CA PRO A 309 5.94 -18.12 13.43
C PRO A 309 6.97 -18.37 14.54
N GLN A 310 6.51 -18.80 15.72
CA GLN A 310 7.39 -19.06 16.86
C GLN A 310 8.25 -20.31 16.65
N LEU A 311 7.63 -21.40 16.16
CA LEU A 311 8.32 -22.64 15.86
C LEU A 311 9.39 -22.44 14.79
N LYS A 312 9.02 -21.76 13.70
CA LYS A 312 9.92 -21.47 12.59
C LYS A 312 11.12 -20.63 13.02
N MET A 313 10.90 -19.62 13.87
CA MET A 313 12.00 -18.79 14.38
C MET A 313 12.92 -19.53 15.34
N LYS A 314 12.41 -20.50 16.11
CA LYS A 314 13.26 -21.41 16.90
C LYS A 314 14.10 -22.33 16.01
N MET A 315 13.53 -22.85 14.93
CA MET A 315 14.24 -23.72 13.97
C MET A 315 15.30 -22.96 13.16
N MET A 316 15.11 -21.66 12.93
CA MET A 316 16.03 -20.80 12.17
C MET A 316 17.02 -20.02 13.06
N ALA A 317 17.11 -20.35 14.35
CA ALA A 317 17.93 -19.60 15.31
C ALA A 317 19.44 -19.61 14.97
N ASP A 318 19.94 -20.68 14.34
CA ASP A 318 21.35 -20.83 13.96
C ASP A 318 21.70 -20.21 12.59
N THR A 319 20.73 -19.64 11.88
CA THR A 319 21.01 -18.96 10.61
C THR A 319 21.33 -17.49 10.88
N GLU A 320 22.61 -17.11 10.86
CA GLU A 320 23.04 -15.71 10.88
C GLU A 320 22.36 -14.96 9.73
N ARG A 321 21.33 -14.16 10.04
CA ARG A 321 20.75 -13.23 9.08
C ARG A 321 21.52 -11.93 9.20
N GLU A 322 22.14 -11.50 8.10
CA GLU A 322 22.72 -10.17 8.05
C GLU A 322 21.70 -9.14 8.57
N PRO A 323 22.04 -8.35 9.60
CA PRO A 323 21.18 -7.27 10.03
C PRO A 323 20.93 -6.39 8.80
N ILE A 324 19.67 -6.01 8.56
CA ILE A 324 19.31 -5.09 7.48
C ILE A 324 20.22 -3.87 7.63
N ARG A 325 21.28 -3.78 6.81
CA ARG A 325 22.20 -2.65 6.83
C ARG A 325 21.41 -1.46 6.33
N LEU A 326 20.96 -0.65 7.27
CA LEU A 326 20.30 0.60 6.97
C LEU A 326 21.35 1.49 6.32
N SER A 327 21.20 1.76 5.01
CA SER A 327 22.04 2.74 4.34
C SER A 327 21.97 4.07 5.12
N PRO A 328 23.08 4.79 5.32
CA PRO A 328 23.06 6.10 5.99
C PRO A 328 21.98 7.02 5.40
N ASP A 329 21.40 7.92 6.21
CA ASP A 329 20.58 9.04 5.71
C ASP A 329 21.50 9.99 4.92
N ALA A 330 21.82 9.59 3.69
CA ALA A 330 22.24 10.53 2.68
C ALA A 330 20.98 11.24 2.20
N ASP A 331 21.09 12.55 1.98
CA ASP A 331 20.11 13.32 1.20
C ASP A 331 20.02 12.67 -0.19
N ARG A 332 19.16 11.66 -0.33
CA ARG A 332 19.08 10.84 -1.53
C ARG A 332 18.46 11.69 -2.62
N SER A 333 19.30 12.20 -3.51
CA SER A 333 18.85 12.63 -4.84
C SER A 333 18.20 11.45 -5.54
N ILE A 334 17.08 11.67 -6.22
CA ILE A 334 16.39 10.62 -6.97
C ILE A 334 17.27 10.25 -8.16
N ASP A 335 17.70 8.99 -8.23
CA ASP A 335 18.49 8.47 -9.35
C ASP A 335 17.56 8.06 -10.50
N TYR A 336 17.51 8.82 -11.59
CA TYR A 336 16.65 8.53 -12.74
C TYR A 336 17.24 7.48 -13.70
N SER A 337 18.44 6.96 -13.42
CA SER A 337 19.23 6.12 -14.31
C SER A 337 19.46 4.71 -13.77
N SER A 338 18.58 4.23 -12.87
CA SER A 338 18.66 2.89 -12.31
C SER A 338 17.32 2.14 -12.31
N VAL A 339 17.43 0.82 -12.38
CA VAL A 339 16.28 -0.08 -12.23
C VAL A 339 15.90 -0.17 -10.75
N LYS A 340 14.68 0.25 -10.42
CA LYS A 340 14.20 0.39 -9.05
C LYS A 340 13.13 -0.64 -8.72
N THR A 341 13.06 -1.04 -7.45
CA THR A 341 11.94 -1.84 -6.94
C THR A 341 10.72 -0.97 -6.69
N THR A 342 9.53 -1.58 -6.59
CA THR A 342 8.30 -0.86 -6.21
C THR A 342 8.46 -0.10 -4.89
N GLY A 343 9.21 -0.65 -3.92
CA GLY A 343 9.48 0.03 -2.65
C GLY A 343 10.38 1.25 -2.81
N ASP A 344 11.39 1.19 -3.69
CA ASP A 344 12.27 2.33 -3.95
C ASP A 344 11.51 3.47 -4.64
N ILE A 345 10.69 3.15 -5.66
CA ILE A 345 9.87 4.15 -6.35
C ILE A 345 8.85 4.76 -5.41
N PHE A 346 8.23 3.96 -4.54
CA PHE A 346 7.34 4.48 -3.50
C PHE A 346 8.07 5.48 -2.60
N THR A 347 9.26 5.15 -2.10
CA THR A 347 10.07 6.07 -1.29
C THR A 347 10.44 7.34 -2.07
N ASP A 348 10.88 7.20 -3.32
CA ASP A 348 11.26 8.34 -4.16
C ASP A 348 10.07 9.25 -4.47
N ALA A 349 8.86 8.71 -4.61
CA ALA A 349 7.65 9.51 -4.80
C ALA A 349 7.42 10.45 -3.61
N PHE A 350 7.64 10.01 -2.37
CA PHE A 350 7.54 10.88 -1.18
C PHE A 350 8.70 11.87 -1.07
N ILE A 351 9.92 11.47 -1.45
CA ILE A 351 11.07 12.40 -1.51
C ILE A 351 10.77 13.52 -2.51
N PHE A 352 10.30 13.16 -3.72
CA PHE A 352 9.88 14.11 -4.74
C PHE A 352 8.76 15.02 -4.22
N TYR A 353 7.72 14.43 -3.62
CA TYR A 353 6.58 15.18 -3.07
C TYR A 353 7.00 16.17 -1.99
N ARG A 354 7.94 15.77 -1.11
CA ARG A 354 8.52 16.63 -0.08
C ARG A 354 9.33 17.76 -0.69
N ASN A 355 10.20 17.46 -1.64
CA ASN A 355 11.09 18.44 -2.27
C ASN A 355 10.29 19.50 -3.05
N HIS A 356 9.16 19.09 -3.67
CA HIS A 356 8.29 19.97 -4.47
C HIS A 356 6.98 20.36 -3.77
N PHE A 357 6.87 20.15 -2.46
CA PHE A 357 5.60 20.31 -1.72
C PHE A 357 4.95 21.68 -1.96
N LYS A 358 5.73 22.76 -1.98
CA LYS A 358 5.21 24.12 -2.21
C LYS A 358 4.58 24.30 -3.60
N ALA A 359 5.11 23.65 -4.63
CA ALA A 359 4.56 23.75 -5.99
C ALA A 359 3.29 22.90 -6.10
N ILE A 360 3.36 21.66 -5.61
CA ILE A 360 2.25 20.70 -5.58
C ILE A 360 1.06 21.27 -4.78
N ALA A 361 1.30 21.76 -3.56
CA ALA A 361 0.25 22.32 -2.71
C ALA A 361 -0.38 23.57 -3.31
N ARG A 362 0.39 24.46 -3.95
CA ARG A 362 -0.16 25.64 -4.64
C ARG A 362 -1.01 25.26 -5.84
N ALA A 363 -0.59 24.28 -6.63
CA ALA A 363 -1.35 23.80 -7.78
C ALA A 363 -2.65 23.12 -7.34
N ALA A 364 -2.60 22.27 -6.29
CA ALA A 364 -3.80 21.64 -5.73
C ALA A 364 -4.75 22.67 -5.12
N LEU A 365 -4.22 23.68 -4.42
CA LEU A 365 -4.99 24.79 -3.86
C LEU A 365 -5.70 25.60 -4.95
N ALA A 366 -4.97 26.00 -5.99
CA ALA A 366 -5.53 26.73 -7.11
C ALA A 366 -6.59 25.90 -7.85
N GLY A 367 -6.34 24.61 -8.07
CA GLY A 367 -7.31 23.69 -8.68
C GLY A 367 -8.57 23.55 -7.84
N ALA A 368 -8.45 23.40 -6.52
CA ALA A 368 -9.60 23.30 -5.61
C ALA A 368 -10.42 24.60 -5.57
N LEU A 369 -9.76 25.76 -5.61
CA LEU A 369 -10.45 27.06 -5.69
C LEU A 369 -11.18 27.22 -7.02
N VAL A 370 -10.55 26.88 -8.15
CA VAL A 370 -11.17 26.92 -9.49
C VAL A 370 -12.37 25.97 -9.55
N TYR A 371 -12.22 24.76 -9.00
CA TYR A 371 -13.31 23.80 -8.92
C TYR A 371 -14.46 24.34 -8.06
N CYS A 372 -14.21 24.83 -6.85
CA CYS A 372 -15.30 25.33 -6.00
C CYS A 372 -15.98 26.55 -6.62
N ALA A 373 -15.20 27.49 -7.16
CA ALA A 373 -15.75 28.64 -7.85
C ALA A 373 -16.66 28.22 -9.01
N GLY A 374 -16.22 27.29 -9.86
CA GLY A 374 -17.03 26.78 -10.97
C GLY A 374 -18.25 25.99 -10.49
N ALA A 375 -18.08 25.08 -9.54
CA ALA A 375 -19.12 24.19 -9.04
C ALA A 375 -20.25 24.94 -8.34
N PHE A 376 -19.96 26.03 -7.61
CA PHE A 376 -21.00 26.79 -6.89
C PHE A 376 -21.55 27.98 -7.70
N SER A 377 -20.80 28.53 -8.66
CA SER A 377 -21.29 29.64 -9.50
C SER A 377 -22.11 29.19 -10.70
N LEU A 378 -21.86 27.99 -11.23
CA LEU A 378 -22.55 27.43 -12.41
C LEU A 378 -23.69 26.48 -12.03
N ALA A 379 -23.91 26.27 -10.72
CA ALA A 379 -24.98 25.41 -10.21
C ALA A 379 -26.37 25.99 -10.47
N ARG A 380 -27.32 25.10 -10.75
CA ARG A 380 -28.74 25.45 -10.85
C ARG A 380 -29.47 25.36 -9.51
N VAL A 381 -28.82 24.80 -8.49
CA VAL A 381 -29.34 24.55 -7.14
C VAL A 381 -28.38 25.12 -6.10
N GLY A 382 -28.88 25.37 -4.88
CA GLY A 382 -28.05 25.86 -3.79
C GLY A 382 -26.99 24.84 -3.34
N PRO A 383 -25.89 25.27 -2.67
CA PRO A 383 -24.78 24.40 -2.29
C PRO A 383 -25.21 23.14 -1.54
N VAL A 384 -26.12 23.27 -0.57
CA VAL A 384 -26.61 22.15 0.27
C VAL A 384 -27.36 21.09 -0.54
N GLN A 385 -28.03 21.49 -1.62
CA GLN A 385 -28.72 20.55 -2.53
C GLN A 385 -27.76 19.95 -3.56
N LEU A 386 -26.63 20.62 -3.83
CA LEU A 386 -25.67 20.18 -4.83
C LEU A 386 -24.80 19.02 -4.31
N PHE A 387 -24.29 19.13 -3.08
CA PHE A 387 -23.47 18.10 -2.45
C PHE A 387 -24.02 17.73 -1.08
N LEU A 388 -24.29 16.44 -0.89
CA LEU A 388 -24.73 15.87 0.38
C LEU A 388 -23.54 15.20 1.05
N PHE A 389 -23.24 15.64 2.27
CA PHE A 389 -22.22 15.04 3.11
C PHE A 389 -22.89 14.38 4.30
N ASP A 390 -22.57 13.12 4.51
CA ASP A 390 -22.99 12.36 5.69
C ASP A 390 -21.91 12.49 6.78
N ASP A 391 -22.33 12.53 8.05
CA ASP A 391 -21.44 12.58 9.20
C ASP A 391 -20.85 11.20 9.55
N ARG A 392 -21.35 10.16 8.88
CA ARG A 392 -20.83 8.80 8.98
C ARG A 392 -19.38 8.72 8.52
N MET A 393 -18.68 7.75 9.11
CA MET A 393 -17.35 7.35 8.66
C MET A 393 -17.39 7.05 7.16
N PHE A 394 -16.49 7.66 6.39
CA PHE A 394 -16.42 7.58 4.93
C PHE A 394 -17.49 8.37 4.15
N GLY A 395 -18.27 9.24 4.80
CA GLY A 395 -19.28 10.08 4.13
C GLY A 395 -18.70 10.89 2.97
N THR A 396 -17.50 11.44 3.12
CA THR A 396 -16.79 12.18 2.06
C THR A 396 -16.42 11.25 0.90
N MET A 397 -15.95 10.04 1.17
CA MET A 397 -15.66 9.06 0.12
C MET A 397 -16.91 8.62 -0.63
N GLN A 398 -18.05 8.48 0.06
CA GLN A 398 -19.34 8.16 -0.56
C GLN A 398 -19.89 9.33 -1.39
N ALA A 399 -19.56 10.57 -1.01
CA ALA A 399 -19.90 11.77 -1.77
C ALA A 399 -19.02 11.98 -3.02
N LEU A 400 -17.87 11.28 -3.14
CA LEU A 400 -16.93 11.47 -4.25
C LEU A 400 -17.57 11.43 -5.64
N PRO A 401 -18.44 10.45 -5.97
CA PRO A 401 -19.17 10.41 -7.23
C PRO A 401 -19.84 11.72 -7.62
N GLY A 402 -20.47 12.40 -6.65
CA GLY A 402 -21.23 13.62 -6.86
C GLY A 402 -20.39 14.77 -7.41
N PHE A 403 -19.07 14.79 -7.16
CA PHE A 403 -18.17 15.83 -7.67
C PHE A 403 -17.86 15.71 -9.16
N PHE A 404 -18.11 14.55 -9.77
CA PHE A 404 -17.83 14.30 -11.18
C PHE A 404 -19.09 14.42 -12.02
N VAL A 405 -20.23 13.92 -11.51
CA VAL A 405 -21.52 13.95 -12.20
C VAL A 405 -22.61 14.31 -11.23
N ASN A 406 -23.41 15.29 -11.63
CA ASN A 406 -24.66 15.63 -10.98
C ASN A 406 -25.64 16.10 -12.07
N GLU A 407 -26.85 15.54 -12.09
CA GLU A 407 -27.89 15.89 -13.07
C GLU A 407 -28.23 17.39 -13.05
N ASN A 408 -28.11 18.02 -11.88
CA ASN A 408 -28.37 19.44 -11.68
C ASN A 408 -27.17 20.33 -12.06
N HIS A 409 -26.03 19.76 -12.44
CA HIS A 409 -24.80 20.50 -12.74
C HIS A 409 -23.94 19.84 -13.84
N PRO A 410 -24.24 20.08 -15.13
CA PRO A 410 -23.54 19.43 -16.25
C PRO A 410 -22.06 19.82 -16.39
N TRP A 411 -21.64 20.92 -15.75
CA TRP A 411 -20.27 21.43 -15.82
C TRP A 411 -19.29 20.75 -14.86
N LEU A 412 -19.73 19.85 -13.97
CA LEU A 412 -18.83 19.20 -13.01
C LEU A 412 -17.77 18.34 -13.70
N PHE A 413 -18.15 17.60 -14.75
CA PHE A 413 -17.22 16.76 -15.50
C PHE A 413 -16.15 17.57 -16.24
N PRO A 414 -16.47 18.61 -17.04
CA PRO A 414 -15.46 19.49 -17.63
C PRO A 414 -14.55 20.16 -16.60
N LEU A 415 -15.12 20.58 -15.45
CA LEU A 415 -14.39 21.28 -14.40
C LEU A 415 -13.38 20.35 -13.68
N THR A 416 -13.80 19.14 -13.31
CA THR A 416 -12.92 18.11 -12.76
C THR A 416 -11.83 17.74 -13.77
N ALA A 417 -12.20 17.51 -15.03
CA ALA A 417 -11.23 17.18 -16.08
C ALA A 417 -10.17 18.27 -16.25
N LEU A 418 -10.56 19.55 -16.22
CA LEU A 418 -9.62 20.68 -16.29
C LEU A 418 -8.67 20.70 -15.09
N CYS A 419 -9.20 20.54 -13.87
CA CYS A 419 -8.40 20.55 -12.64
C CYS A 419 -7.39 19.39 -12.61
N LEU A 420 -7.84 18.18 -12.98
CA LEU A 420 -6.97 16.99 -13.08
C LEU A 420 -5.92 17.16 -14.18
N SER A 421 -6.28 17.77 -15.31
CA SER A 421 -5.33 18.05 -16.41
C SER A 421 -4.22 18.99 -15.97
N LEU A 422 -4.58 20.09 -15.29
CA LEU A 422 -3.61 21.05 -14.74
C LEU A 422 -2.73 20.40 -13.67
N ALA A 423 -3.31 19.53 -12.84
CA ALA A 423 -2.60 18.81 -11.81
C ALA A 423 -1.55 17.84 -12.37
N ALA A 424 -1.95 16.99 -13.31
CA ALA A 424 -1.04 16.07 -13.98
C ALA A 424 0.06 16.81 -14.75
N PHE A 425 -0.29 17.89 -15.45
CA PHE A 425 0.68 18.67 -16.21
C PHE A 425 1.74 19.32 -15.30
N THR A 426 1.31 19.84 -14.14
CA THR A 426 2.24 20.39 -13.14
C THR A 426 3.25 19.35 -12.68
N VAL A 427 2.79 18.12 -12.40
CA VAL A 427 3.68 17.02 -12.00
C VAL A 427 4.65 16.66 -13.11
N HIS A 428 4.16 16.43 -14.33
CA HIS A 428 5.03 16.10 -15.47
C HIS A 428 6.06 17.19 -15.75
N PHE A 429 5.67 18.46 -15.62
CA PHE A 429 6.58 19.59 -15.76
C PHE A 429 7.70 19.59 -14.70
N LEU A 430 7.35 19.33 -13.44
CA LEU A 430 8.32 19.24 -12.34
C LEU A 430 9.26 18.05 -12.51
N VAL A 431 8.73 16.88 -12.86
CA VAL A 431 9.52 15.66 -13.08
C VAL A 431 10.48 15.84 -14.25
N ALA A 432 10.02 16.39 -15.38
CA ALA A 432 10.88 16.66 -16.53
C ALA A 432 12.00 17.65 -16.15
N GLY A 433 11.67 18.71 -15.41
CA GLY A 433 12.65 19.69 -14.95
C GLY A 433 13.74 19.12 -14.03
N GLU A 434 13.39 18.16 -13.17
CA GLU A 434 14.36 17.51 -12.27
C GLU A 434 15.17 16.40 -12.97
N ALA A 435 14.53 15.61 -13.84
CA ALA A 435 15.16 14.44 -14.46
C ALA A 435 16.08 14.79 -15.64
N SER A 436 15.68 15.72 -16.51
CA SER A 436 16.46 16.07 -17.73
C SER A 436 17.03 17.49 -17.69
N GLY A 437 16.65 18.32 -16.73
CA GLY A 437 16.99 19.75 -16.71
C GLY A 437 16.29 20.57 -17.81
N GLU A 438 15.46 19.93 -18.66
CA GLU A 438 14.70 20.64 -19.69
C GLU A 438 13.50 21.37 -19.09
N ARG A 439 13.32 22.63 -19.49
CA ARG A 439 12.11 23.41 -19.16
C ARG A 439 11.25 23.55 -20.41
N LEU A 440 10.02 23.05 -20.35
CA LEU A 440 9.03 23.18 -21.43
C LEU A 440 8.52 24.63 -21.51
N PHE A 441 8.67 25.28 -22.65
CA PHE A 441 8.17 26.65 -22.87
C PHE A 441 7.39 26.78 -24.18
N GLY A 442 6.50 27.79 -24.23
CA GLY A 442 5.75 28.16 -25.44
C GLY A 442 4.94 27.00 -26.03
N ARG A 443 5.09 26.78 -27.35
CA ARG A 443 4.34 25.76 -28.09
C ARG A 443 4.53 24.34 -27.54
N GLN A 444 5.73 24.01 -27.04
CA GLN A 444 6.00 22.67 -26.51
C GLN A 444 5.21 22.41 -25.22
N ALA A 445 5.12 23.42 -24.34
CA ALA A 445 4.32 23.34 -23.12
C ALA A 445 2.82 23.16 -23.43
N VAL A 446 2.29 23.90 -24.40
CA VAL A 446 0.89 23.77 -24.82
C VAL A 446 0.59 22.38 -25.37
N VAL A 447 1.46 21.85 -26.23
CA VAL A 447 1.30 20.50 -26.80
C VAL A 447 1.38 19.43 -25.71
N ALA A 448 2.32 19.55 -24.77
CA ALA A 448 2.44 18.64 -23.63
C ALA A 448 1.20 18.71 -22.71
N PHE A 449 0.66 19.90 -22.46
CA PHE A 449 -0.58 20.08 -21.71
C PHE A 449 -1.77 19.40 -22.39
N LEU A 450 -1.96 19.60 -23.70
CA LEU A 450 -3.07 18.97 -24.44
C LEU A 450 -3.00 17.44 -24.41
N LYS A 451 -1.80 16.86 -24.55
CA LYS A 451 -1.60 15.40 -24.43
C LYS A 451 -1.88 14.89 -23.02
N THR A 452 -1.44 15.61 -22.01
CA THR A 452 -1.72 15.28 -20.60
C THR A 452 -3.21 15.38 -20.30
N ALA A 453 -3.87 16.42 -20.84
CA ALA A 453 -5.30 16.65 -20.67
C ALA A 453 -6.13 15.53 -21.28
N LEU A 454 -5.75 15.00 -22.44
CA LEU A 454 -6.39 13.83 -23.03
C LEU A 454 -6.41 12.64 -22.05
N VAL A 455 -5.26 12.34 -21.43
CA VAL A 455 -5.16 11.24 -20.47
C VAL A 455 -5.96 11.52 -19.20
N ALA A 456 -5.91 12.75 -18.69
CA ALA A 456 -6.68 13.16 -17.51
C ALA A 456 -8.20 13.05 -17.76
N VAL A 457 -8.67 13.40 -18.96
CA VAL A 457 -10.07 13.21 -19.38
C VAL A 457 -10.43 11.73 -19.42
N LEU A 458 -9.58 10.87 -20.00
CA LEU A 458 -9.81 9.42 -20.02
C LEU A 458 -9.87 8.83 -18.60
N PHE A 459 -8.98 9.27 -17.70
CA PHE A 459 -9.05 8.91 -16.29
C PHE A 459 -10.37 9.38 -15.66
N ASN A 460 -10.80 10.61 -15.96
CA ASN A 460 -12.06 11.14 -15.47
C ASN A 460 -13.27 10.31 -15.95
N LEU A 461 -13.22 9.79 -17.19
CA LEU A 461 -14.23 8.86 -17.73
C LEU A 461 -14.27 7.53 -16.98
N VAL A 462 -13.13 7.01 -16.50
CA VAL A 462 -13.11 5.80 -15.66
C VAL A 462 -13.89 6.03 -14.37
N LEU A 463 -13.75 7.21 -13.77
CA LEU A 463 -14.46 7.57 -12.55
C LEU A 463 -15.97 7.63 -12.76
N LEU A 464 -16.48 7.94 -13.96
CA LEU A 464 -17.90 7.98 -14.28
C LEU A 464 -18.67 6.67 -14.07
N THR A 465 -17.98 5.55 -13.93
CA THR A 465 -18.63 4.26 -13.72
C THR A 465 -19.45 4.22 -12.42
N MET A 466 -19.06 5.00 -11.40
CA MET A 466 -19.80 5.20 -10.14
C MET A 466 -20.38 3.92 -9.51
N ASP A 467 -19.59 2.85 -9.54
CA ASP A 467 -20.01 1.53 -9.08
C ASP A 467 -18.89 0.88 -8.26
N TRP A 468 -19.18 -0.23 -7.59
CA TRP A 468 -18.22 -0.92 -6.71
C TRP A 468 -16.94 -1.32 -7.44
N TYR A 469 -17.00 -1.55 -8.75
CA TYR A 469 -15.85 -1.90 -9.59
C TYR A 469 -15.04 -0.70 -10.09
N THR A 470 -15.47 0.56 -9.87
CA THR A 470 -14.72 1.77 -10.27
C THR A 470 -13.31 1.76 -9.70
N LEU A 471 -13.13 1.37 -8.43
CA LEU A 471 -11.81 1.27 -7.81
C LEU A 471 -10.90 0.24 -8.51
N LEU A 472 -11.46 -0.89 -8.94
CA LEU A 472 -10.72 -1.91 -9.67
C LEU A 472 -10.31 -1.39 -11.06
N LEU A 473 -11.22 -0.69 -11.75
CA LEU A 473 -10.91 -0.05 -13.03
C LEU A 473 -9.83 1.02 -12.89
N VAL A 474 -9.90 1.87 -11.86
CA VAL A 474 -8.86 2.85 -11.54
C VAL A 474 -7.52 2.13 -11.33
N LEU A 475 -7.50 1.08 -10.52
CA LEU A 475 -6.29 0.32 -10.20
C LEU A 475 -5.65 -0.33 -11.45
N LEU A 476 -6.46 -0.80 -12.40
CA LEU A 476 -5.99 -1.43 -13.64
C LEU A 476 -5.63 -0.42 -14.74
N ALA A 477 -6.40 0.66 -14.89
CA ALA A 477 -6.25 1.63 -15.96
C ALA A 477 -5.19 2.69 -15.67
N CYS A 478 -5.09 3.19 -14.43
CA CYS A 478 -4.18 4.28 -14.08
C CYS A 478 -2.70 4.00 -14.37
N PRO A 479 -2.13 2.81 -14.08
CA PRO A 479 -0.73 2.56 -14.37
C PRO A 479 -0.42 2.74 -15.85
N PHE A 480 -1.34 2.34 -16.73
CA PHE A 480 -1.21 2.50 -18.17
C PHE A 480 -1.41 3.96 -18.61
N LEU A 481 -2.49 4.60 -18.17
CA LEU A 481 -2.82 5.97 -18.53
C LEU A 481 -1.68 6.93 -18.15
N PHE A 482 -1.20 6.87 -16.92
CA PHE A 482 -0.15 7.77 -16.45
C PHE A 482 1.22 7.47 -17.05
N LEU A 483 1.54 6.19 -17.33
CA LEU A 483 2.72 5.84 -18.11
C LEU A 483 2.65 6.44 -19.51
N TRP A 484 1.51 6.29 -20.19
CA TRP A 484 1.31 6.83 -21.53
C TRP A 484 1.45 8.35 -21.56
N SER A 485 0.88 9.04 -20.57
CA SER A 485 1.07 10.48 -20.39
C SER A 485 2.56 10.84 -20.25
N GLN A 486 3.28 10.14 -19.38
CA GLN A 486 4.70 10.40 -19.16
C GLN A 486 5.54 10.13 -20.41
N VAL A 487 5.30 9.05 -21.14
CA VAL A 487 5.98 8.74 -22.41
C VAL A 487 5.78 9.87 -23.42
N MET A 488 4.53 10.33 -23.59
CA MET A 488 4.20 11.42 -24.52
C MET A 488 4.90 12.74 -24.21
N VAL A 489 5.10 13.04 -22.92
CA VAL A 489 5.76 14.26 -22.46
C VAL A 489 7.28 14.12 -22.50
N ALA A 490 7.83 13.04 -21.96
CA ALA A 490 9.27 12.81 -21.85
C ALA A 490 9.93 12.53 -23.21
N GLU A 491 9.32 11.71 -24.05
CA GLU A 491 9.87 11.33 -25.36
C GLU A 491 9.36 12.24 -26.50
N LYS A 492 8.50 13.22 -26.19
CA LYS A 492 7.92 14.18 -27.15
C LYS A 492 7.17 13.49 -28.32
N THR A 493 6.70 12.25 -28.15
CA THR A 493 6.01 11.47 -29.19
C THR A 493 4.60 12.00 -29.49
N ASN A 494 4.04 11.62 -30.64
CA ASN A 494 2.61 11.83 -30.90
C ASN A 494 1.76 10.84 -30.09
N VAL A 495 0.45 11.07 -30.03
CA VAL A 495 -0.51 10.31 -29.21
C VAL A 495 -0.43 8.79 -29.48
N MET A 496 -0.46 8.38 -30.75
CA MET A 496 -0.48 6.96 -31.13
C MET A 496 0.89 6.27 -30.96
N ALA A 497 1.98 6.97 -31.29
CA ALA A 497 3.33 6.46 -31.06
C ALA A 497 3.62 6.28 -29.56
N GLY A 498 3.20 7.23 -28.73
CA GLY A 498 3.28 7.11 -27.28
C GLY A 498 2.45 5.94 -26.74
N LEU A 499 1.27 5.69 -27.33
CA LEU A 499 0.41 4.58 -26.93
C LEU A 499 1.11 3.24 -27.20
N GLY A 500 1.65 3.06 -28.41
CA GLY A 500 2.40 1.86 -28.77
C GLY A 500 3.63 1.63 -27.87
N ARG A 501 4.36 2.70 -27.55
CA ARG A 501 5.51 2.66 -26.64
C ARG A 501 5.12 2.31 -25.20
N ALA A 502 4.01 2.86 -24.68
CA ALA A 502 3.50 2.49 -23.36
C ALA A 502 3.04 1.03 -23.30
N VAL A 503 2.34 0.54 -24.34
CA VAL A 503 1.91 -0.86 -24.43
C VAL A 503 3.12 -1.81 -24.49
N SER A 504 4.15 -1.49 -25.26
CA SER A 504 5.36 -2.32 -25.32
C SER A 504 6.08 -2.37 -23.97
N MET A 505 6.15 -1.24 -23.27
CA MET A 505 6.73 -1.17 -21.92
C MET A 505 6.01 -2.07 -20.91
N ILE A 506 4.68 -2.08 -20.91
CA ILE A 506 3.88 -2.90 -20.00
C ILE A 506 3.95 -4.38 -20.36
N SER A 507 3.79 -4.71 -21.65
CA SER A 507 3.80 -6.09 -22.14
C SER A 507 5.16 -6.78 -21.97
N GLY A 508 6.26 -6.03 -21.87
CA GLY A 508 7.60 -6.54 -21.54
C GLY A 508 7.80 -7.05 -20.10
N GLY A 509 6.71 -7.27 -19.34
CA GLY A 509 6.74 -7.92 -18.02
C GLY A 509 6.76 -6.96 -16.82
N THR A 510 6.59 -5.66 -17.04
CA THR A 510 6.55 -4.62 -15.98
C THR A 510 5.16 -4.39 -15.39
N PHE A 511 4.10 -4.97 -15.98
CA PHE A 511 2.72 -4.81 -15.49
C PHE A 511 2.56 -5.04 -13.98
N GLY A 512 3.14 -6.11 -13.45
CA GLY A 512 3.00 -6.44 -12.03
C GLY A 512 3.66 -5.43 -11.08
N THR A 513 4.79 -4.82 -11.48
CA THR A 513 5.44 -3.79 -10.65
C THR A 513 4.69 -2.47 -10.73
N MET A 514 4.10 -2.14 -11.87
CA MET A 514 3.23 -0.97 -12.07
C MET A 514 1.93 -1.07 -11.28
N PHE A 515 1.25 -2.21 -11.40
CA PHE A 515 0.07 -2.50 -10.61
C PHE A 515 0.36 -2.47 -9.11
N GLY A 516 1.44 -3.11 -8.66
CA GLY A 516 1.83 -3.12 -7.24
C GLY A 516 2.12 -1.73 -6.69
N LEU A 517 2.76 -0.85 -7.48
CA LEU A 517 2.98 0.55 -7.08
C LEU A 517 1.66 1.30 -6.98
N MET A 518 0.81 1.21 -8.00
CA MET A 518 -0.49 1.90 -8.02
C MET A 518 -1.38 1.44 -6.86
N PHE A 519 -1.42 0.14 -6.57
CA PHE A 519 -2.13 -0.39 -5.40
C PHE A 519 -1.63 0.25 -4.11
N THR A 520 -0.31 0.32 -3.93
CA THR A 520 0.31 0.91 -2.73
C THR A 520 -0.01 2.41 -2.61
N LEU A 521 0.03 3.16 -3.72
CA LEU A 521 -0.24 4.59 -3.75
C LEU A 521 -1.74 4.91 -3.62
N MET A 522 -2.64 4.10 -4.19
CA MET A 522 -4.09 4.22 -3.97
C MET A 522 -4.44 3.96 -2.52
N LEU A 523 -3.88 2.88 -1.95
CA LEU A 523 -4.02 2.56 -0.54
C LEU A 523 -3.60 3.76 0.30
N PHE A 524 -2.37 4.26 0.10
CA PHE A 524 -1.91 5.42 0.85
C PHE A 524 -2.72 6.68 0.57
N GLY A 525 -3.23 6.88 -0.65
CA GLY A 525 -4.11 7.99 -1.00
C GLY A 525 -5.42 7.99 -0.22
N SER A 526 -6.03 6.81 -0.03
CA SER A 526 -7.28 6.66 0.71
C SER A 526 -7.18 7.14 2.18
N LEU A 527 -5.97 7.14 2.76
CA LEU A 527 -5.69 7.68 4.09
C LEU A 527 -6.03 9.15 4.24
N PHE A 528 -5.86 9.94 3.18
CA PHE A 528 -6.11 11.37 3.28
C PHE A 528 -7.60 11.70 3.33
N PHE A 529 -8.47 10.90 2.70
CA PHE A 529 -9.92 11.04 2.85
C PHE A 529 -10.39 10.65 4.25
N LEU A 530 -9.75 9.64 4.86
CA LEU A 530 -10.00 9.28 6.25
C LEU A 530 -9.75 10.43 7.23
N VAL A 531 -8.80 11.33 6.94
CA VAL A 531 -8.59 12.55 7.75
C VAL A 531 -9.82 13.46 7.67
N LEU A 532 -10.41 13.61 6.48
CA LEU A 532 -11.60 14.45 6.26
C LEU A 532 -12.83 13.87 6.95
N ASP A 533 -12.97 12.55 6.97
CA ASP A 533 -14.08 11.84 7.60
C ASP A 533 -13.91 11.63 9.12
N THR A 534 -12.91 12.28 9.75
CA THR A 534 -12.79 12.24 11.21
C THR A 534 -13.83 13.15 11.86
N GLY A 535 -14.35 12.74 13.02
CA GLY A 535 -15.21 13.61 13.85
C GLY A 535 -14.54 14.92 14.26
N LEU A 536 -13.21 15.05 14.09
CA LEU A 536 -12.47 16.29 14.28
C LEU A 536 -12.87 17.36 13.25
N LEU A 537 -13.09 17.01 11.98
CA LEU A 537 -13.50 18.00 10.97
C LEU A 537 -14.87 18.56 11.31
N TRP A 538 -15.83 17.67 11.63
CA TRP A 538 -17.17 18.06 12.06
C TRP A 538 -17.14 18.89 13.34
N PHE A 539 -16.33 18.51 14.33
CA PHE A 539 -16.11 19.32 15.53
C PHE A 539 -15.56 20.72 15.22
N ILE A 540 -14.60 20.83 14.28
CA ILE A 540 -14.07 22.13 13.86
C ILE A 540 -15.16 22.98 13.18
N LEU A 541 -16.00 22.37 12.35
CA LEU A 541 -17.13 23.03 11.70
C LEU A 541 -18.15 23.52 12.73
N ASP A 542 -18.51 22.67 13.68
CA ASP A 542 -19.41 23.03 14.79
C ASP A 542 -18.82 24.16 15.63
N PHE A 543 -17.52 24.10 15.93
CA PHE A 543 -16.82 25.15 16.64
C PHE A 543 -16.86 26.48 15.87
N ILE A 544 -16.65 26.48 14.56
CA ILE A 544 -16.79 27.68 13.72
C ILE A 544 -18.23 28.20 13.80
N ASN A 545 -19.22 27.35 13.59
CA ASN A 545 -20.63 27.74 13.64
C ASN A 545 -21.02 28.37 14.99
N LEU A 546 -20.51 27.81 16.10
CA LEU A 546 -20.71 28.32 17.46
C LEU A 546 -20.07 29.69 17.69
N ASN A 547 -18.91 29.97 17.11
CA ASN A 547 -18.19 31.23 17.33
C ASN A 547 -18.66 32.38 16.42
N PHE A 548 -19.19 32.06 15.23
CA PHE A 548 -19.61 33.08 14.25
C PHE A 548 -21.12 33.36 14.26
N TYR A 549 -21.90 32.75 15.18
CA TYR A 549 -23.35 32.94 15.33
C TYR A 549 -24.11 32.84 13.99
N LEU A 550 -23.72 31.89 13.14
CA LEU A 550 -24.37 31.69 11.85
C LEU A 550 -25.78 31.14 12.07
N SER A 551 -26.74 31.58 11.24
CA SER A 551 -28.04 30.89 11.17
C SER A 551 -27.81 29.42 10.75
N PRO A 552 -28.70 28.48 11.14
CA PRO A 552 -28.55 27.08 10.77
C PRO A 552 -28.32 26.86 9.26
N GLU A 553 -29.03 27.62 8.42
CA GLU A 553 -28.88 27.60 6.97
C GLU A 553 -27.50 28.08 6.50
N ASN A 554 -27.02 29.21 7.01
CA ASN A 554 -25.70 29.75 6.63
C ASN A 554 -24.55 28.86 7.14
N GLY A 555 -24.72 28.25 8.30
CA GLY A 555 -23.76 27.28 8.85
C GLY A 555 -23.66 26.02 8.01
N GLN A 556 -24.79 25.49 7.52
CA GLN A 556 -24.80 24.36 6.59
C GLN A 556 -24.16 24.70 5.25
N ILE A 557 -24.47 25.87 4.67
CA ILE A 557 -23.84 26.33 3.43
C ILE A 557 -22.33 26.41 3.61
N LEU A 558 -21.85 27.06 4.68
CA LEU A 558 -20.41 27.17 4.96
C LEU A 558 -19.73 25.81 5.09
N SER A 559 -20.38 24.87 5.79
CA SER A 559 -19.87 23.51 5.99
C SER A 559 -19.73 22.78 4.66
N VAL A 560 -20.76 22.82 3.80
CA VAL A 560 -20.73 22.22 2.46
C VAL A 560 -19.63 22.82 1.59
N LEU A 561 -19.48 24.15 1.60
CA LEU A 561 -18.41 24.84 0.87
C LEU A 561 -17.02 24.40 1.34
N LEU A 562 -16.80 24.35 2.65
CA LEU A 562 -15.50 23.98 3.23
C LEU A 562 -15.16 22.51 3.00
N ILE A 563 -16.10 21.60 3.23
CA ILE A 563 -15.89 20.16 3.02
C ILE A 563 -15.64 19.90 1.53
N THR A 564 -16.42 20.51 0.62
CA THR A 564 -16.19 20.38 -0.83
C THR A 564 -14.79 20.84 -1.21
N PHE A 565 -14.37 22.00 -0.71
CA PHE A 565 -13.04 22.54 -0.97
C PHE A 565 -11.93 21.61 -0.46
N LEU A 566 -12.03 21.15 0.78
CA LEU A 566 -11.04 20.24 1.38
C LEU A 566 -11.00 18.90 0.65
N THR A 567 -12.15 18.37 0.26
CA THR A 567 -12.28 17.10 -0.47
C THR A 567 -11.58 17.18 -1.82
N ILE A 568 -11.84 18.23 -2.60
CA ILE A 568 -11.21 18.41 -3.92
C ILE A 568 -9.73 18.72 -3.78
N PHE A 569 -9.34 19.50 -2.78
CA PHE A 569 -7.93 19.74 -2.48
C PHE A 569 -7.18 18.44 -2.19
N VAL A 570 -7.73 17.59 -1.31
CA VAL A 570 -7.16 16.27 -0.98
C VAL A 570 -7.16 15.35 -2.20
N LEU A 571 -8.24 15.30 -2.97
CA LEU A 571 -8.34 14.52 -4.21
C LEU A 571 -7.22 14.90 -5.20
N LEU A 572 -6.97 16.20 -5.40
CA LEU A 572 -5.91 16.68 -6.27
C LEU A 572 -4.51 16.33 -5.74
N LEU A 573 -4.29 16.43 -4.42
CA LEU A 573 -3.02 16.02 -3.80
C LEU A 573 -2.72 14.52 -3.99
N ILE A 574 -3.74 13.67 -3.83
CA ILE A 574 -3.65 12.22 -4.05
C ILE A 574 -3.40 11.92 -5.52
N PHE A 575 -4.17 12.52 -6.41
CA PHE A 575 -4.01 12.34 -7.85
C PHE A 575 -2.60 12.73 -8.31
N MET A 576 -2.07 13.86 -7.85
CA MET A 576 -0.69 14.26 -8.13
C MET A 576 0.33 13.24 -7.60
N LEU A 577 0.12 12.66 -6.42
CA LEU A 577 0.99 11.61 -5.88
C LEU A 577 1.01 10.37 -6.78
N TRP A 578 -0.15 9.97 -7.34
CA TRP A 578 -0.24 8.84 -8.27
C TRP A 578 0.51 9.12 -9.58
N VAL A 579 0.34 10.33 -10.12
CA VAL A 579 1.07 10.77 -11.32
C VAL A 579 2.57 10.81 -11.06
N VAL A 580 3.03 11.30 -9.90
CA VAL A 580 4.45 11.29 -9.50
C VAL A 580 4.98 9.86 -9.49
N GLY A 581 4.31 8.94 -8.79
CA GLY A 581 4.75 7.55 -8.68
C GLY A 581 4.90 6.88 -10.05
N CYS A 582 3.91 7.03 -10.92
CA CYS A 582 3.96 6.48 -12.27
C CYS A 582 5.02 7.16 -13.15
N SER A 583 5.23 8.46 -12.98
CA SER A 583 6.25 9.22 -13.73
C SER A 583 7.67 8.83 -13.31
N LEU A 584 7.90 8.55 -12.03
CA LEU A 584 9.19 8.02 -11.56
C LEU A 584 9.40 6.57 -12.01
N GLN A 585 8.32 5.77 -12.04
CA GLN A 585 8.37 4.40 -12.53
C GLN A 585 8.73 4.32 -14.00
N TYR A 586 8.29 5.27 -14.83
CA TYR A 586 8.68 5.37 -16.23
C TYR A 586 10.20 5.32 -16.41
N TYR A 587 10.98 6.08 -15.62
CA TYR A 587 12.45 6.09 -15.75
C TYR A 587 13.08 4.74 -15.38
N SER A 588 12.55 4.06 -14.37
CA SER A 588 12.99 2.70 -14.05
C SER A 588 12.64 1.72 -15.17
N VAL A 589 11.52 1.89 -15.87
CA VAL A 589 11.15 1.04 -17.01
C VAL A 589 11.96 1.39 -18.25
N LEU A 590 12.23 2.67 -18.48
CA LEU A 590 13.10 3.14 -19.55
C LEU A 590 14.48 2.51 -19.45
N GLU A 591 15.08 2.47 -18.26
CA GLU A 591 16.38 1.82 -18.04
C GLU A 591 16.33 0.29 -18.25
N ILE A 592 15.19 -0.37 -17.99
CA ILE A 592 15.03 -1.80 -18.30
C ILE A 592 15.04 -2.05 -19.82
N PHE A 593 14.44 -1.14 -20.59
CA PHE A 593 14.26 -1.31 -22.04
C PHE A 593 15.47 -0.83 -22.84
N ASP A 594 15.95 0.37 -22.54
CA ASP A 594 16.97 1.04 -23.36
C ASP A 594 18.38 0.83 -22.78
N ALA A 595 18.49 0.47 -21.48
CA ALA A 595 19.75 0.24 -20.77
C ALA A 595 20.76 1.39 -20.94
N GLY A 596 20.28 2.64 -21.00
CA GLY A 596 21.09 3.80 -21.36
C GLY A 596 22.22 4.04 -20.36
N ALA A 597 21.95 3.94 -19.06
CA ALA A 597 22.98 4.12 -18.05
C ALA A 597 24.02 2.98 -18.08
N LEU A 598 23.58 1.75 -18.39
CA LEU A 598 24.48 0.63 -18.59
C LEU A 598 25.39 0.85 -19.82
N GLN A 599 24.84 1.33 -20.94
CA GLN A 599 25.62 1.66 -22.14
C GLN A 599 26.66 2.74 -21.84
N GLU A 600 26.26 3.84 -21.18
CA GLU A 600 27.22 4.88 -20.77
C GLU A 600 28.31 4.34 -19.84
N ARG A 601 27.96 3.44 -18.92
CA ARG A 601 28.95 2.83 -18.03
C ARG A 601 29.92 1.94 -18.80
N ILE A 602 29.43 1.18 -19.80
CA ILE A 602 30.25 0.37 -20.69
C ILE A 602 31.21 1.25 -21.48
N ASP A 603 30.76 2.37 -22.02
CA ASP A 603 31.60 3.32 -22.76
C ASP A 603 32.68 3.96 -21.87
N ARG A 604 32.43 4.04 -20.56
CA ARG A 604 33.40 4.48 -19.56
C ARG A 604 34.35 3.37 -19.07
N ILE A 605 34.15 2.11 -19.46
CA ILE A 605 35.09 1.03 -19.12
C ILE A 605 36.41 1.28 -19.87
N GLY A 606 37.47 1.63 -19.12
CA GLY A 606 38.81 1.86 -19.66
C GLY A 606 39.22 3.33 -19.75
N THR A 607 38.30 4.28 -19.57
CA THR A 607 38.67 5.67 -19.32
C THR A 607 39.08 5.84 -17.86
N LYS A 608 40.34 6.21 -17.61
CA LYS A 608 40.80 6.56 -16.25
C LYS A 608 39.99 7.76 -15.78
N GLU A 609 39.05 7.57 -14.87
CA GLU A 609 38.63 8.67 -14.01
C GLU A 609 39.86 9.09 -13.20
N ARG A 610 40.45 10.24 -13.56
CA ARG A 610 41.41 10.92 -12.70
C ARG A 610 40.67 11.23 -11.41
N ILE A 611 40.92 10.44 -10.39
CA ILE A 611 40.41 10.65 -9.04
C ILE A 611 40.89 12.04 -8.59
N ARG A 612 39.95 13.00 -8.52
CA ARG A 612 40.18 14.29 -7.87
C ARG A 612 40.51 14.02 -6.41
N GLY A 613 41.80 14.05 -6.09
CA GLY A 613 42.36 13.68 -4.79
C GLY A 613 43.87 13.43 -4.84
N MET A 614 44.42 13.04 -5.99
CA MET A 614 45.88 12.85 -6.16
C MET A 614 46.65 14.12 -6.57
N GLU A 615 46.03 15.31 -6.55
CA GLU A 615 46.75 16.59 -6.80
C GLU A 615 47.32 17.22 -5.52
N ARG A 616 47.31 16.52 -4.38
CA ARG A 616 47.85 17.05 -3.11
C ARG A 616 49.03 16.32 -2.50
N GLU A 617 49.52 15.24 -3.11
CA GLU A 617 50.74 14.59 -2.62
C GLU A 617 51.58 14.07 -3.80
N GLY A 618 52.68 14.76 -4.09
CA GLY A 618 53.78 14.29 -4.96
C GLY A 618 53.97 15.07 -6.24
#